data_AF-X6ELZ4-F1
#
_entry.id   AF-X6ELZ4-F1
#
_cell.length_a   1.000
_cell.length_b   1.000
_cell.length_c   1.000
_cell.angle_alpha   90.00
_cell.angle_beta   90.00
_cell.angle_gamma   90.00
#
_symmetry.space_group_name_H-M   'P 1'
#
loop_
_entity.id
_entity.type
_entity.pdbx_description
1 polymer ?
#
loop_
_entity_poly.entity_id
_entity_poly.type
_entity_poly.pdbx_seq_one_letter_code
_entity_poly.pdbx_strand_id
1 'polypeptide(L)'
;MPFPALRSPSRKDVDERRLGRLVRLLQATQVEIEKEATQLYPSENAMTDCAAFSVQALENGETLEVVSVRIDTLTQKMMLNHTRQGSLQRQLSFVRRTQAELQRLLPSHRT
;
A
#
# COMPACT_ATOMS: atom_id res chain seq x y z
N MET A 1 45.97 37.50 -6.36
CA MET A 1 44.60 37.01 -6.64
C MET A 1 44.29 35.87 -5.67
N PRO A 2 43.37 36.00 -4.70
CA PRO A 2 42.99 34.87 -3.86
C PRO A 2 41.95 34.00 -4.59
N PHE A 3 42.13 32.69 -4.54
CA PHE A 3 41.14 31.73 -5.07
C PHE A 3 39.85 31.81 -4.25
N PRO A 4 38.65 31.72 -4.86
CA PRO A 4 37.42 31.61 -4.10
C PRO A 4 37.49 30.31 -3.31
N ALA A 5 37.42 30.39 -1.98
CA ALA A 5 37.39 29.23 -1.12
C ALA A 5 36.20 28.34 -1.55
N LEU A 6 36.50 27.17 -2.12
CA LEU A 6 35.54 26.10 -2.37
C LEU A 6 34.98 25.69 -1.01
N ARG A 7 33.86 26.30 -0.63
CA ARG A 7 33.16 25.99 0.62
C ARG A 7 32.54 24.62 0.45
N SER A 8 33.17 23.59 0.99
CA SER A 8 32.59 22.26 1.03
C SER A 8 31.25 22.31 1.78
N PRO A 9 30.17 21.71 1.25
CA PRO A 9 28.89 21.69 1.95
C PRO A 9 29.07 21.05 3.32
N SER A 10 28.45 21.64 4.34
CA SER A 10 28.53 21.09 5.69
C SER A 10 27.93 19.68 5.71
N ARG A 11 28.46 18.80 6.56
CA ARG A 11 27.94 17.42 6.70
C ARG A 11 26.43 17.38 6.94
N LYS A 12 25.90 18.35 7.71
CA LYS A 12 24.46 18.51 7.97
C LYS A 12 23.65 18.74 6.69
N ASP A 13 24.12 19.60 5.79
CA ASP A 13 23.46 19.90 4.52
C ASP A 13 23.48 18.68 3.57
N VAL A 14 24.57 17.90 3.58
CA VAL A 14 24.64 16.65 2.82
C VAL A 14 23.68 15.59 3.37
N ASP A 15 23.62 15.44 4.69
CA ASP A 15 22.74 14.47 5.36
C ASP A 15 21.25 14.84 5.18
N GLU A 16 20.90 16.12 5.31
CA GLU A 16 19.54 16.62 5.02
C GLU A 16 19.13 16.35 3.57
N ARG A 17 20.00 16.61 2.60
CA ARG A 17 19.70 16.29 1.19
C ARG A 17 19.54 14.80 0.95
N ARG A 18 20.40 13.95 1.55
CA ARG A 18 20.34 12.49 1.39
C ARG A 18 19.06 11.92 2.01
N LEU A 19 18.80 12.24 3.27
CA LEU A 19 17.64 11.75 4.02
C LEU A 19 16.33 12.36 3.49
N GLY A 20 16.33 13.64 3.09
CA GLY A 20 15.18 14.29 2.47
C GLY A 20 14.79 13.72 1.09
N ARG A 21 15.73 13.13 0.34
CA ARG A 21 15.39 12.34 -0.86
C ARG A 21 14.70 11.03 -0.49
N LEU A 22 15.20 10.34 0.53
CA LEU A 22 14.62 9.08 1.00
C LEU A 22 13.20 9.28 1.56
N VAL A 23 12.96 10.36 2.31
CA VAL A 23 11.62 10.72 2.80
C VAL A 23 10.63 10.88 1.65
N ARG A 24 11.02 11.62 0.59
CA ARG A 24 10.17 11.82 -0.59
C ARG A 24 9.86 10.51 -1.32
N LEU A 25 10.86 9.63 -1.47
CA LEU A 25 10.65 8.31 -2.08
C LEU A 25 9.66 7.46 -1.26
N LEU A 26 9.81 7.45 0.07
CA LEU A 26 8.91 6.72 0.96
C LEU A 26 7.49 7.29 0.92
N GLN A 27 7.33 8.61 0.82
CA GLN A 27 6.02 9.25 0.64
C GLN A 27 5.36 8.83 -0.67
N ALA A 28 6.10 8.84 -1.79
CA ALA A 28 5.57 8.35 -3.07
C ALA A 28 5.15 6.88 -2.98
N THR A 29 6.00 6.04 -2.38
CA THR A 29 5.71 4.61 -2.17
C THR A 29 4.47 4.41 -1.29
N GLN A 30 4.30 5.22 -0.24
CA GLN A 30 3.13 5.16 0.62
C GLN A 30 1.84 5.44 -0.17
N VAL A 31 1.84 6.47 -1.01
CA VAL A 31 0.68 6.83 -1.85
C VAL A 31 0.33 5.69 -2.80
N GLU A 32 1.31 5.03 -3.40
CA GLU A 32 1.10 3.87 -4.28
C GLU A 32 0.48 2.69 -3.53
N ILE A 33 0.97 2.38 -2.32
CA ILE A 33 0.44 1.32 -1.46
C ILE A 33 -1.01 1.62 -1.05
N GLU A 34 -1.29 2.86 -0.63
CA GLU A 34 -2.64 3.28 -0.21
C GLU A 34 -3.62 3.28 -1.40
N LYS A 35 -3.16 3.67 -2.60
CA LYS A 35 -3.93 3.57 -3.83
C LYS A 35 -4.27 2.13 -4.16
N GLU A 36 -3.33 1.20 -4.04
CA GLU A 36 -3.63 -0.22 -4.26
C GLU A 36 -4.59 -0.77 -3.21
N ALA A 37 -4.41 -0.42 -1.93
CA ALA A 37 -5.28 -0.86 -0.85
C ALA A 37 -6.74 -0.39 -1.03
N THR A 38 -6.96 0.85 -1.48
CA THR A 38 -8.31 1.37 -1.77
C THR A 38 -8.97 0.66 -2.95
N GLN A 39 -8.19 0.17 -3.93
CA GLN A 39 -8.71 -0.61 -5.05
C GLN A 39 -9.12 -2.04 -4.67
N LEU A 40 -8.60 -2.57 -3.55
CA LEU A 40 -8.95 -3.91 -3.05
C LEU A 40 -10.19 -3.90 -2.12
N TYR A 41 -10.51 -2.75 -1.52
CA TYR A 41 -11.65 -2.58 -0.61
C TYR A 41 -13.05 -2.94 -1.19
N PRO A 42 -13.33 -2.81 -2.51
CA PRO A 42 -14.62 -3.21 -3.07
C PRO A 42 -14.96 -4.71 -2.93
N SER A 43 -14.01 -5.57 -2.49
CA SER A 43 -14.25 -7.02 -2.50
C SER A 43 -15.01 -7.57 -1.28
N GLU A 44 -15.15 -6.85 -0.17
CA GLU A 44 -15.90 -7.35 1.00
C GLU A 44 -17.43 -7.29 0.77
N ASN A 45 -17.95 -6.19 0.20
CA ASN A 45 -19.37 -6.09 -0.14
C ASN A 45 -19.77 -7.07 -1.27
N ALA A 46 -18.81 -7.41 -2.14
CA ALA A 46 -19.03 -8.32 -3.24
C ALA A 46 -19.41 -9.76 -2.80
N MET A 47 -19.08 -10.18 -1.57
CA MET A 47 -19.38 -11.52 -1.07
C MET A 47 -20.85 -11.69 -0.70
N THR A 48 -21.41 -10.69 0.00
CA THR A 48 -22.83 -10.68 0.37
C THR A 48 -23.70 -10.60 -0.87
N ASP A 49 -23.29 -9.76 -1.83
CA ASP A 49 -23.97 -9.63 -3.12
C ASP A 49 -23.87 -10.93 -3.93
N CYS A 50 -22.70 -11.56 -3.99
CA CYS A 50 -22.54 -12.83 -4.72
C CYS A 50 -23.28 -14.00 -4.08
N ALA A 51 -23.37 -14.06 -2.75
CA ALA A 51 -24.17 -15.08 -2.08
C ALA A 51 -25.66 -14.90 -2.42
N ALA A 52 -26.16 -13.66 -2.41
CA ALA A 52 -27.51 -13.34 -2.83
C ALA A 52 -27.76 -13.69 -4.32
N PHE A 53 -26.84 -13.34 -5.22
CA PHE A 53 -26.94 -13.68 -6.64
C PHE A 53 -26.88 -15.18 -6.92
N SER A 54 -26.09 -15.93 -6.15
CA SER A 54 -25.96 -17.38 -6.30
C SER A 54 -27.25 -18.12 -5.89
N VAL A 55 -27.92 -17.65 -4.84
CA VAL A 55 -29.25 -18.15 -4.44
C VAL A 55 -30.28 -17.86 -5.52
N GLN A 56 -30.33 -16.63 -6.00
CA GLN A 56 -31.25 -16.24 -7.08
C GLN A 56 -30.99 -17.02 -8.38
N ALA A 57 -29.73 -17.34 -8.70
CA ALA A 57 -29.39 -18.12 -9.87
C ALA A 57 -29.92 -19.56 -9.79
N LEU A 58 -29.83 -20.19 -8.61
CA LEU A 58 -30.43 -21.51 -8.36
C LEU A 58 -31.96 -21.45 -8.46
N GLU A 59 -32.59 -20.41 -7.91
CA GLU A 59 -34.04 -20.19 -8.02
C GLU A 59 -34.50 -20.01 -9.47
N ASN A 60 -33.66 -19.41 -10.32
CA ASN A 60 -33.92 -19.21 -11.74
C ASN A 60 -33.56 -20.42 -12.62
N GLY A 61 -33.16 -21.55 -12.03
CA GLY A 61 -32.91 -22.80 -12.74
C GLY A 61 -31.50 -22.97 -13.31
N GLU A 62 -30.50 -22.18 -12.88
CA GLU A 62 -29.10 -22.54 -13.13
C GLU A 62 -28.76 -23.87 -12.42
N THR A 63 -27.88 -24.67 -13.02
CA THR A 63 -27.43 -25.91 -12.40
C THR A 63 -26.51 -25.63 -11.22
N LEU A 64 -26.60 -26.47 -10.19
CA LEU A 64 -25.78 -26.38 -8.99
C LEU A 64 -24.27 -26.37 -9.32
N GLU A 65 -23.86 -27.08 -10.37
CA GLU A 65 -22.46 -27.14 -10.82
C GLU A 65 -21.96 -25.77 -11.31
N VAL A 66 -22.77 -25.04 -12.08
CA VAL A 66 -22.40 -23.71 -12.59
C VAL A 66 -22.30 -22.71 -11.44
N VAL A 67 -23.23 -22.76 -10.49
CA VAL A 67 -23.21 -21.90 -9.29
C VAL A 67 -22.02 -22.23 -8.39
N SER A 68 -21.70 -23.52 -8.21
CA SER A 68 -20.53 -23.97 -7.43
C SER A 68 -19.22 -23.42 -8.02
N VAL A 69 -19.01 -23.55 -9.33
CA VAL A 69 -17.80 -23.05 -10.00
C VAL A 69 -17.64 -21.53 -9.84
N ARG A 70 -18.74 -20.77 -9.89
CA ARG A 70 -18.72 -19.32 -9.63
C ARG A 70 -18.34 -19.01 -8.19
N ILE A 71 -18.91 -19.72 -7.21
CA ILE A 71 -18.57 -19.57 -5.79
C ILE A 71 -17.09 -19.89 -5.55
N ASP A 72 -16.57 -20.97 -6.13
CA ASP A 72 -15.16 -21.37 -5.99
C ASP A 72 -14.22 -20.30 -6.57
N THR A 73 -14.54 -19.80 -7.76
CA THR A 73 -13.77 -18.73 -8.43
C THR A 73 -13.76 -17.45 -7.59
N LEU A 74 -14.91 -17.09 -7.00
CA LEU A 74 -15.02 -15.92 -6.15
C LEU A 74 -14.22 -16.08 -4.85
N THR A 75 -14.38 -17.22 -4.19
CA THR A 75 -13.62 -17.58 -2.97
C THR A 75 -12.13 -17.47 -3.21
N GLN A 76 -11.63 -18.00 -4.33
CA GLN A 76 -10.22 -17.90 -4.69
C GLN A 76 -9.76 -16.45 -4.87
N LYS A 77 -10.52 -15.63 -5.61
CA LYS A 77 -10.20 -14.21 -5.79
C LYS A 77 -10.19 -13.45 -4.46
N MET A 78 -11.12 -13.75 -3.56
CA MET A 78 -11.15 -13.15 -2.23
C MET A 78 -9.93 -13.54 -1.38
N MET A 79 -9.54 -14.82 -1.39
CA MET A 79 -8.34 -15.26 -0.67
C MET A 79 -7.07 -14.54 -1.17
N LEU A 80 -6.95 -14.35 -2.50
CA LEU A 80 -5.86 -13.60 -3.09
C LEU A 80 -5.89 -12.13 -2.68
N ASN A 81 -7.06 -11.48 -2.72
CA ASN A 81 -7.22 -10.09 -2.30
C ASN A 81 -6.91 -9.91 -0.81
N HIS A 82 -7.38 -10.80 0.05
CA HIS A 82 -7.10 -10.76 1.49
C HIS A 82 -5.61 -10.94 1.78
N THR A 83 -4.96 -11.90 1.10
CA THR A 83 -3.51 -12.10 1.19
C THR A 83 -2.76 -10.85 0.75
N ARG A 84 -3.20 -10.21 -0.33
CA ARG A 84 -2.60 -8.98 -0.84
C ARG A 84 -2.81 -7.82 0.12
N GLN A 85 -4.00 -7.65 0.68
CA GLN A 85 -4.31 -6.64 1.69
C GLN A 85 -3.41 -6.79 2.93
N GLY A 86 -3.23 -8.01 3.44
CA GLY A 86 -2.29 -8.28 4.54
C GLY A 86 -0.82 -7.98 4.17
N SER A 87 -0.43 -8.18 2.91
CA SER A 87 0.89 -7.75 2.41
C SER A 87 1.02 -6.23 2.38
N LEU A 88 0.03 -5.51 1.84
CA LEU A 88 0.03 -4.05 1.75
C LEU A 88 0.04 -3.40 3.13
N GLN A 89 -0.70 -3.94 4.09
CA GLN A 89 -0.70 -3.45 5.47
C GLN A 89 0.69 -3.58 6.10
N ARG A 90 1.39 -4.70 5.87
CA ARG A 90 2.79 -4.89 6.31
C ARG A 90 3.72 -3.88 5.65
N GLN A 91 3.62 -3.69 4.33
CA GLN A 91 4.42 -2.70 3.60
C GLN A 91 4.18 -1.27 4.12
N LEU A 92 2.92 -0.89 4.32
CA LEU A 92 2.55 0.42 4.86
C LEU A 92 3.11 0.64 6.27
N SER A 93 3.03 -0.38 7.14
CA SER A 93 3.61 -0.31 8.48
C SER A 93 5.13 -0.11 8.45
N PHE A 94 5.82 -0.78 7.54
CA PHE A 94 7.26 -0.64 7.35
C PHE A 94 7.63 0.76 6.86
N VAL A 95 6.92 1.28 5.85
CA VAL A 95 7.14 2.62 5.30
C VAL A 95 6.94 3.68 6.37
N ARG A 96 5.84 3.61 7.13
CA ARG A 96 5.53 4.58 8.21
C ARG A 96 6.57 4.55 9.32
N ARG A 97 7.02 3.37 9.76
CA ARG A 97 8.10 3.24 10.75
C ARG A 97 9.40 3.85 10.22
N THR A 98 9.76 3.55 8.98
CA THR A 98 10.99 4.07 8.36
C THR A 98 10.94 5.59 8.25
N GLN A 99 9.81 6.17 7.82
CA GLN A 99 9.62 7.62 7.79
C GLN A 99 9.78 8.25 9.17
N ALA A 100 9.19 7.66 10.22
CA ALA A 100 9.30 8.16 11.58
C ALA A 100 10.76 8.14 12.09
N GLU A 101 11.51 7.06 11.83
CA GLU A 101 12.93 7.01 12.19
C GLU A 101 13.76 8.06 11.42
N LEU A 102 13.50 8.24 10.12
CA LEU A 102 14.19 9.25 9.32
C LEU A 102 13.92 10.67 9.80
N GLN A 103 12.69 10.97 10.22
CA GLN A 103 12.34 12.27 10.79
C GLN A 103 13.12 12.55 12.08
N ARG A 104 13.41 11.54 12.91
CA ARG A 104 14.24 11.69 14.13
C ARG A 104 15.71 11.96 13.82
N LEU A 105 16.19 11.48 12.68
CA LEU A 105 17.57 11.68 12.22
C LEU A 105 17.77 13.05 11.55
N LEU A 106 16.70 13.66 11.04
CA LEU A 106 16.77 14.99 10.41
C LEU A 106 16.95 16.09 11.48
N PRO A 107 18.01 16.92 11.38
CA PRO A 107 18.30 17.99 12.36
C PRO A 107 17.16 19.01 12.49
N SER A 108 16.39 19.19 11.42
CA SER A 108 15.31 20.17 11.26
C SER A 108 14.11 19.94 12.19
N HIS A 109 14.03 18.78 12.86
CA HIS A 109 12.97 18.43 13.83
C HIS A 109 13.43 18.44 15.29
N ARG A 110 14.66 18.92 15.59
CA ARG A 110 15.20 19.01 16.97
C ARG A 110 15.01 20.39 17.63
N THR A 111 14.26 21.30 17.01
CA THR A 111 13.91 22.62 17.57
C THR A 111 12.50 22.62 18.13
#